data_AF-A0A0P1BAR8-F1
#
_entry.id   AF-A0A0P1BAR8-F1
#
_cell.length_a   1.000
_cell.length_b   1.000
_cell.length_c   1.000
_cell.angle_alpha   90.00
_cell.angle_beta   90.00
_cell.angle_gamma   90.00
#
_symmetry.space_group_name_H-M   'P 1'
#
loop_
_entity.id
_entity.type
_entity.pdbx_description
1 polymer ?
#
loop_
_entity_poly.entity_id
_entity_poly.type
_entity_poly.pdbx_seq_one_letter_code
_entity_poly.pdbx_strand_id
1 'polypeptide(L)' 'MWPTSAPLNASFWASVTDEMLARPSLIDAFRTRQGRNSPRTKPFPSDEARQAQVCYMRSGSSVTGQMCPQGYGSVQS' A
#
# COMPACT_ATOMS: atom_id res chain seq x y z
N MET A 1 3.44 5.78 20.30
CA MET A 1 2.97 7.06 19.72
C MET A 1 4.06 7.59 18.80
N TRP A 2 3.73 8.18 17.65
CA TRP A 2 4.73 8.81 16.79
C TRP A 2 5.30 10.07 17.46
N PRO A 3 6.58 10.41 17.26
CA PRO A 3 7.13 11.69 17.72
C PRO A 3 6.41 12.88 17.11
N THR A 4 6.28 13.99 17.85
CA THR A 4 5.65 15.24 17.36
C THR A 4 6.36 15.81 16.12
N SER A 5 7.65 15.57 15.98
CA SER A 5 8.47 16.00 14.85
C SER A 5 8.43 15.04 13.65
N ALA A 6 7.71 13.92 13.73
CA ALA A 6 7.64 12.98 12.62
C ALA A 6 6.95 13.65 11.42
N PRO A 7 7.54 13.59 10.21
CA PRO A 7 7.07 14.35 9.06
C PRO A 7 5.88 13.67 8.38
N LEU A 8 4.89 13.18 9.12
CA LEU A 8 3.77 12.35 8.64
C LEU A 8 2.74 13.11 7.77
N ASN A 9 3.21 14.10 7.01
CA ASN A 9 2.45 14.91 6.06
C ASN A 9 2.27 14.19 4.71
N ALA A 10 1.56 14.83 3.79
CA ALA A 10 1.26 14.26 2.48
C ALA A 10 2.52 13.89 1.67
N SER A 11 3.55 14.74 1.69
CA SER A 11 4.79 14.50 0.95
C SER A 11 5.55 13.28 1.47
N PHE A 12 5.53 13.04 2.78
CA PHE A 12 6.09 11.82 3.35
C PHE A 12 5.38 10.58 2.82
N TRP A 13 4.04 10.55 2.86
CA TRP A 13 3.29 9.39 2.35
C TRP A 13 3.43 9.21 0.83
N ALA A 14 3.57 10.29 0.07
CA ALA A 14 3.95 10.22 -1.34
C ALA A 14 5.30 9.51 -1.52
N SER A 15 6.35 9.97 -0.82
CA SER A 15 7.68 9.36 -0.88
C SER A 15 7.70 7.89 -0.43
N VAL A 16 6.90 7.53 0.58
CA VAL A 16 6.76 6.13 1.02
C VAL A 16 6.28 5.25 -0.14
N THR A 17 5.32 5.72 -0.94
CA THR A 17 4.83 4.95 -2.09
C THR A 17 5.83 4.89 -3.25
N ASP A 18 6.66 5.92 -3.46
CA ASP A 18 7.76 5.86 -4.43
C ASP A 18 8.79 4.81 -4.00
N GLU A 19 9.14 4.80 -2.72
CA GLU A 19 10.06 3.81 -2.16
C GLU A 19 9.49 2.40 -2.18
N MET A 20 8.17 2.22 -2.06
CA MET A 20 7.52 0.92 -2.25
C MET A 20 7.67 0.37 -3.66
N LEU A 21 7.70 1.24 -4.68
CA LEU A 21 7.95 0.84 -6.06
C LEU A 21 9.43 0.53 -6.31
N ALA A 22 10.33 1.33 -5.73
CA ALA A 22 11.78 1.12 -5.86
C ALA A 22 12.29 -0.09 -5.06
N ARG A 23 11.67 -0.37 -3.90
CA ARG A 23 12.04 -1.44 -2.97
C ARG A 23 10.80 -2.26 -2.59
N PRO A 24 10.42 -3.27 -3.41
CA PRO A 24 9.19 -4.05 -3.23
C PRO A 24 9.04 -4.72 -1.85
N SER A 25 10.14 -4.98 -1.14
CA SER A 25 10.10 -5.51 0.23
C SER A 25 9.33 -4.61 1.20
N LEU A 26 9.27 -3.29 0.94
CA LEU A 26 8.51 -2.35 1.75
C LEU A 26 7.00 -2.53 1.59
N ILE A 27 6.52 -2.76 0.36
CA ILE A 27 5.08 -2.99 0.15
C ILE A 27 4.66 -4.39 0.58
N ASP A 28 5.53 -5.38 0.44
CA ASP A 28 5.32 -6.72 0.99
C ASP A 28 5.16 -6.65 2.52
N ALA A 29 6.05 -5.93 3.21
CA ALA A 29 5.94 -5.69 4.65
C ALA A 29 4.66 -4.90 5.03
N PHE A 30 4.29 -3.90 4.23
CA PHE A 30 3.05 -3.16 4.42
C PHE A 30 1.82 -4.06 4.33
N ARG A 31 1.76 -4.96 3.34
CA ARG A 31 0.65 -5.90 3.15
C ARG A 31 0.46 -6.82 4.35
N THR A 32 1.54 -7.40 4.87
CA THR A 32 1.51 -8.24 6.07
C THR A 32 0.94 -7.47 7.27
N ARG A 33 1.37 -6.21 7.45
CA ARG A 33 0.90 -5.34 8.55
C ARG A 33 -0.54 -4.86 8.34
N GLN A 34 -0.97 -4.58 7.11
CA GLN A 34 -2.35 -4.21 6.77
C GLN A 34 -3.31 -5.34 7.15
N GLY A 35 -2.89 -6.59 6.91
CA GLY A 35 -3.61 -7.79 7.34
C GLY A 35 -3.53 -8.10 8.84
N ARG A 36 -2.94 -7.20 9.65
CA ARG A 36 -2.70 -7.39 11.09
C ARG A 36 -1.90 -8.66 11.40
N ASN A 37 -0.95 -9.01 10.53
CA ASN A 37 -0.15 -10.25 10.60
C ASN A 37 -1.03 -11.52 10.63
N SER A 38 -2.24 -11.47 10.07
CA SER A 38 -3.11 -12.63 10.00
C SER A 38 -2.51 -13.69 9.06
N PRO A 39 -2.57 -14.99 9.41
CA PRO A 39 -2.22 -16.07 8.49
C PRO A 39 -3.08 -16.08 7.21
N ARG A 40 -4.25 -15.41 7.22
CA ARG A 40 -5.12 -15.27 6.04
C ARG A 40 -4.60 -14.26 5.03
N THR A 41 -3.59 -13.46 5.39
CA THR A 41 -3.00 -12.48 4.48
C THR A 41 -2.08 -13.18 3.49
N LYS A 42 -2.60 -13.37 2.27
CA LYS A 42 -1.84 -13.97 1.17
C LYS A 42 -0.76 -13.01 0.68
N PRO A 43 0.43 -13.46 0.25
CA PRO A 43 1.41 -12.62 -0.44
C PRO A 43 0.86 -11.98 -1.73
N PHE A 44 1.58 -11.01 -2.29
CA PHE A 44 1.24 -10.51 -3.63
C PHE A 44 1.51 -11.59 -4.69
N PRO A 45 0.59 -11.80 -5.64
CA PRO A 45 0.75 -12.81 -6.69
C PRO A 45 1.71 -12.36 -7.81
N SER A 46 1.92 -11.06 -7.99
CA SER A 46 2.76 -10.50 -9.06
C SER A 46 3.17 -9.05 -8.77
N ASP A 47 4.04 -8.50 -9.60
CA ASP A 47 4.46 -7.09 -9.50
C ASP A 47 3.33 -6.12 -9.87
N GLU A 48 2.45 -6.50 -10.80
CA GLU A 48 1.27 -5.71 -11.15
C GLU A 48 0.33 -5.55 -9.95
N ALA A 49 0.21 -6.60 -9.12
CA ALA A 49 -0.58 -6.53 -7.89
C ALA A 49 0.01 -5.55 -6.87
N ARG A 50 1.35 -5.46 -6.78
CA ARG A 50 2.04 -4.46 -5.95
C ARG A 50 1.81 -3.05 -6.47
N GLN A 51 1.94 -2.86 -7.79
CA GLN A 51 1.66 -1.56 -8.44
C GLN A 51 0.21 -1.13 -8.27
N ALA A 52 -0.74 -2.06 -8.37
CA ALA A 52 -2.15 -1.80 -8.12
C ALA A 52 -2.40 -1.33 -6.68
N GLN A 53 -1.74 -1.95 -5.70
CA GLN A 53 -1.82 -1.52 -4.30
C GLN A 53 -1.24 -0.11 -4.11
N VAL A 54 -0.09 0.21 -4.74
CA VAL A 54 0.44 1.59 -4.72
C VAL A 54 -0.53 2.58 -5.35
N CYS A 55 -1.12 2.24 -6.50
CA CYS A 55 -2.13 3.07 -7.15
C CYS A 55 -3.29 3.36 -6.20
N TYR A 56 -3.80 2.33 -5.51
CA TYR A 56 -4.86 2.49 -4.52
C TYR A 56 -4.43 3.37 -3.34
N MET A 57 -3.23 3.20 -2.81
CA MET A 57 -2.67 4.05 -1.74
C MET A 57 -2.55 5.53 -2.15
N ARG A 58 -2.30 5.78 -3.44
CA ARG A 58 -2.23 7.15 -4.02
C ARG A 58 -3.60 7.71 -4.36
N SER A 59 -4.65 6.89 -4.39
CA SER A 59 -5.99 7.37 -4.68
C SER A 59 -6.53 8.17 -3.49
N GLY A 60 -6.74 9.47 -3.69
CA GLY A 60 -7.27 10.37 -2.66
C GLY A 60 -8.80 10.38 -2.57
N SER A 61 -9.48 9.70 -3.50
CA SER A 61 -10.94 9.60 -3.57
C SER A 61 -11.39 8.26 -4.15
N SER A 62 -12.65 7.89 -3.92
CA SER A 62 -13.25 6.68 -4.48
C SER A 62 -13.21 6.67 -6.02
N VAL A 63 -13.49 7.81 -6.65
CA VAL A 63 -13.47 7.96 -8.12
C VAL A 63 -12.07 7.66 -8.67
N THR A 64 -11.03 8.22 -8.06
CA THR A 64 -9.64 7.93 -8.46
C THR A 64 -9.24 6.48 -8.16
N GLY A 65 -9.76 5.89 -7.10
CA GLY A 65 -9.47 4.49 -6.74
C GLY A 65 -10.09 3.49 -7.72
N GLN A 66 -11.22 3.83 -8.33
CA GLN A 66 -11.86 3.01 -9.37
C GLN A 66 -11.03 2.93 -10.67
N MET A 67 -10.13 3.89 -10.90
CA MET A 67 -9.24 3.88 -12.07
C MET A 67 -8.04 2.94 -11.89
N CYS A 68 -7.74 2.51 -10.66
CA CYS A 68 -6.68 1.54 -10.38
C CYS A 68 -7.12 0.11 -10.76
N PRO A 69 -6.17 -0.82 -10.99
CA PRO A 69 -6.51 -2.22 -11.19
C PRO A 69 -7.33 -2.78 -10.03
N GLN A 70 -8.45 -3.43 -10.36
CA GLN A 70 -9.42 -3.92 -9.39
C GLN A 70 -9.06 -5.31 -8.84
N GLY A 71 -9.66 -5.71 -7.73
CA GLY A 71 -9.42 -7.01 -7.09
C GLY A 71 -8.25 -7.05 -6.10
N TYR A 72 -7.54 -5.94 -5.92
CA TYR A 72 -6.39 -5.82 -4.99
C TYR A 72 -6.68 -5.00 -3.72
N GLY A 73 -7.94 -4.56 -3.54
CA GLY A 73 -8.33 -3.71 -2.41
C GLY A 73 -8.50 -4.45 -1.06
N SER A 74 -8.61 -5.78 -1.08
CA SER A 74 -8.72 -6.62 0.11
C SER A 74 -7.50 -7.52 0.25
N VAL A 75 -7.01 -7.65 1.49
CA VAL A 75 -5.89 -8.56 1.84
C VAL A 75 -6.36 -9.89 2.41
N GLN A 76 -7.68 -10.10 2.54
CA GLN A 76 -8.29 -11.30 3.16
C GLN A 76 -9.46 -11.88 2.35
N SER A 77 -9.63 -11.45 1.09
CA SER A 77 -10.61 -12.05 0.17
C SER A 77 -10.28 -13.50 -0.19
#